data_AF-A0A4Y7Q391-F1
#
_entry.id   AF-A0A4Y7Q391-F1
#
_cell.length_a   1.000
_cell.length_b   1.000
_cell.length_c   1.000
_cell.angle_alpha   90.00
_cell.angle_beta   90.00
_cell.angle_gamma   90.00
#
_symmetry.space_group_name_H-M   'P 1'
#
loop_
_entity.id
_entity.type
_entity.pdbx_description
1 polymer ?
#
loop_
_entity_poly.entity_id
_entity_poly.type
_entity_poly.pdbx_seq_one_letter_code
_entity_poly.pdbx_strand_id
1 'polypeptide(L)'
;MKHITDHIQSFTFLSQKDVLLTMSPKATPYACMLVVVDLDKQASPNRCSVTTTLLLPELLPDSKVMDVVVHSGPRMGSFAASDRVPFRTARENRLVTITLQFHLGYPLVFCVPQSTINNFMNSKSREVSKLSECMEQGIPWENWGPQGSSMITDVAILDGCYTWGSRCIFESTRQASRTVSEKDLLLSATSTSFHSNGG
;
A
#
# COMPACT_ATOMS: atom_id res chain seq x y z
N MET A 1 -14.78 -9.39 -27.64
CA MET A 1 -15.06 -8.78 -26.32
C MET A 1 -13.87 -7.90 -25.98
N LYS A 2 -14.04 -6.58 -25.82
CA LYS A 2 -12.91 -5.65 -25.63
C LYS A 2 -12.71 -5.43 -24.13
N HIS A 3 -11.87 -6.25 -23.52
CA HIS A 3 -11.52 -6.13 -22.11
C HIS A 3 -10.67 -4.88 -21.87
N ILE A 4 -10.76 -4.31 -20.67
CA ILE A 4 -9.85 -3.25 -20.21
C ILE A 4 -8.44 -3.83 -20.28
N THR A 5 -7.59 -3.22 -21.11
CA THR A 5 -6.22 -3.69 -21.35
C THR A 5 -5.20 -3.07 -20.39
N ASP A 6 -5.65 -2.19 -19.51
CA ASP A 6 -4.79 -1.54 -18.52
C ASP A 6 -4.28 -2.55 -17.48
N HIS A 7 -3.05 -2.36 -17.03
CA HIS A 7 -2.40 -3.24 -16.07
C HIS A 7 -2.84 -2.89 -14.64
N ILE A 8 -3.97 -3.45 -14.21
CA ILE A 8 -4.46 -3.36 -12.83
C ILE A 8 -3.57 -4.23 -11.95
N GLN A 9 -2.94 -3.63 -10.93
CA GLN A 9 -2.03 -4.32 -10.01
C GLN A 9 -2.78 -4.96 -8.85
N SER A 10 -3.70 -4.22 -8.26
CA SER A 10 -4.48 -4.66 -7.11
C SER A 10 -5.83 -3.96 -7.08
N PHE A 11 -6.75 -4.50 -6.28
CA PHE A 11 -8.06 -3.89 -6.07
C PHE A 11 -8.58 -4.16 -4.67
N THR A 12 -9.45 -3.27 -4.20
CA THR A 12 -10.21 -3.50 -2.98
C THR A 12 -11.58 -2.83 -3.06
N PHE A 13 -12.57 -3.41 -2.38
CA PHE A 13 -13.90 -2.83 -2.31
C PHE A 13 -13.93 -1.73 -1.24
N LEU A 14 -14.40 -0.54 -1.62
CA LEU A 14 -14.72 0.54 -0.67
C LEU A 14 -16.17 0.40 -0.20
N SER A 15 -17.06 -0.02 -1.10
CA SER A 15 -18.46 -0.31 -0.81
C SER A 15 -18.92 -1.51 -1.66
N GLN A 16 -20.21 -1.80 -1.68
CA GLN A 16 -20.76 -2.83 -2.58
C GLN A 16 -20.74 -2.39 -4.06
N LYS A 17 -20.75 -1.08 -4.30
CA LYS A 17 -20.78 -0.48 -5.64
C LYS A 17 -19.46 0.16 -6.05
N ASP A 18 -18.61 0.51 -5.08
CA ASP A 18 -17.37 1.25 -5.34
C ASP A 18 -16.15 0.34 -5.17
N VAL A 19 -15.37 0.22 -6.23
CA VAL A 19 -14.11 -0.53 -6.26
C VAL A 19 -12.95 0.44 -6.43
N LEU A 20 -11.95 0.33 -5.56
CA LEU A 20 -10.67 1.02 -5.69
C LEU A 20 -9.69 0.11 -6.43
N LEU A 21 -9.20 0.58 -7.58
CA LEU A 21 -8.19 -0.08 -8.40
C LEU A 21 -6.85 0.63 -8.23
N THR A 22 -5.75 -0.12 -8.21
CA THR A 22 -4.39 0.43 -8.30
C THR A 22 -3.78 0.12 -9.67
N MET A 23 -3.06 1.10 -10.19
CA MET A 23 -2.39 0.97 -11.48
C MET A 23 -1.12 1.82 -11.52
N SER A 24 -0.03 1.25 -12.01
CA SER A 24 1.16 2.02 -12.37
C SER A 24 0.94 2.67 -13.74
N PRO A 25 0.99 4.01 -13.83
CA PRO A 25 0.93 4.69 -15.13
C PRO A 25 2.17 4.31 -15.95
N LYS A 26 2.00 4.22 -17.29
CA LYS A 26 3.14 4.00 -18.20
C LYS A 26 4.07 5.21 -18.31
N ALA A 27 3.58 6.40 -17.93
CA ALA A 27 4.30 7.65 -17.99
C ALA A 27 4.67 8.12 -16.57
N THR A 28 5.94 8.48 -16.39
CA THR A 28 6.46 9.21 -15.21
C THR A 28 5.81 10.60 -15.12
N PRO A 29 5.69 11.23 -13.94
CA PRO A 29 6.45 10.98 -12.69
C PRO A 29 5.72 10.22 -11.57
N TYR A 30 4.44 9.90 -11.73
CA TYR A 30 3.66 9.33 -10.62
C TYR A 30 3.96 7.85 -10.37
N ALA A 31 4.07 7.47 -9.09
CA ALA A 31 4.28 6.08 -8.67
C ALA A 31 3.16 5.14 -9.11
N CYS A 32 1.94 5.60 -8.88
CA CYS A 32 0.71 4.85 -9.00
C CYS A 32 -0.47 5.82 -9.01
N MET A 33 -1.55 5.41 -9.65
CA MET A 33 -2.85 6.06 -9.55
C MET A 33 -3.85 5.10 -8.92
N LEU A 34 -4.70 5.66 -8.08
CA LEU A 34 -5.83 4.97 -7.47
C LEU A 34 -7.09 5.41 -8.20
N VAL A 35 -7.84 4.47 -8.76
CA VAL A 35 -9.05 4.76 -9.54
C VAL A 35 -10.25 4.17 -8.84
N VAL A 36 -11.24 4.99 -8.53
CA VAL A 36 -12.51 4.52 -7.97
C VAL A 36 -13.50 4.31 -9.11
N VAL A 37 -14.00 3.08 -9.23
CA VAL A 37 -14.99 2.67 -10.23
C VAL A 37 -16.32 2.41 -9.55
N ASP A 38 -17.38 3.00 -10.09
CA ASP A 38 -18.77 2.77 -9.71
C ASP A 38 -19.36 1.66 -10.60
N LEU A 39 -19.56 0.49 -10.00
CA LEU A 39 -20.06 -0.71 -10.66
C LEU A 39 -21.52 -0.58 -11.08
N ASP A 40 -22.34 0.20 -10.35
CA ASP A 40 -23.76 0.33 -10.63
C ASP A 40 -24.01 1.17 -11.90
N LYS A 41 -23.07 2.06 -12.23
CA LYS A 41 -23.17 2.95 -13.40
C LYS A 41 -22.45 2.43 -14.63
N GLN A 42 -22.05 1.17 -14.65
CA GLN A 42 -21.36 0.60 -15.81
C GLN A 42 -22.35 0.35 -16.95
N ALA A 43 -22.40 1.25 -17.94
CA ALA A 43 -23.32 1.12 -19.07
C ALA A 43 -22.88 0.07 -20.10
N SER A 44 -21.60 -0.29 -20.15
CA SER A 44 -21.08 -1.28 -21.10
C SER A 44 -19.86 -2.05 -20.55
N PRO A 45 -19.65 -3.32 -20.96
CA PRO A 45 -18.57 -4.16 -20.42
C PRO A 45 -17.17 -3.70 -20.82
N ASN A 46 -17.06 -2.83 -21.84
CA ASN A 46 -15.77 -2.33 -22.34
C ASN A 46 -15.47 -0.90 -21.84
N ARG A 47 -16.26 -0.39 -20.89
CA ARG A 47 -16.06 0.93 -20.27
C ARG A 47 -16.13 0.82 -18.76
N CYS A 48 -15.38 1.68 -18.08
CA CYS A 48 -15.50 1.88 -16.63
C CYS A 48 -16.20 3.19 -16.34
N SER A 49 -17.10 3.19 -15.36
CA SER A 49 -17.64 4.42 -14.79
C SER A 49 -16.75 4.85 -13.63
N VAL A 50 -15.82 5.76 -13.90
CA VAL A 50 -14.84 6.25 -12.93
C VAL A 50 -15.44 7.43 -12.18
N THR A 51 -15.52 7.36 -10.85
CA THR A 51 -15.98 8.48 -10.02
C THR A 51 -14.85 9.44 -9.72
N THR A 52 -13.69 8.92 -9.33
CA THR A 52 -12.52 9.73 -9.00
C THR A 52 -11.21 9.01 -9.30
N THR A 53 -10.15 9.78 -9.43
CA THR A 53 -8.78 9.30 -9.59
C THR A 53 -7.87 10.09 -8.68
N LEU A 54 -7.09 9.39 -7.87
CA LEU A 54 -6.21 9.95 -6.86
C LEU A 54 -4.78 9.54 -7.19
N LEU A 55 -3.88 10.51 -7.33
CA LEU A 55 -2.49 10.25 -7.64
C LEU A 55 -1.70 10.07 -6.35
N LEU A 56 -0.86 9.03 -6.29
CA LEU A 56 0.12 8.90 -5.22
C LEU A 56 1.31 9.85 -5.44
N PRO A 57 2.12 10.11 -4.40
CA PRO A 57 3.29 10.97 -4.54
C PRO A 57 4.19 10.55 -5.69
N GLU A 58 4.83 11.55 -6.31
CA GLU A 58 5.95 11.31 -7.21
C GLU A 58 7.09 10.63 -6.45
N LEU A 59 7.74 9.67 -7.11
CA LEU A 59 8.92 9.01 -6.57
C LEU A 59 10.17 9.56 -7.24
N LEU A 60 11.31 9.39 -6.59
CA LEU A 60 12.59 9.72 -7.19
C LEU A 60 12.77 8.92 -8.50
N PRO A 61 13.35 9.50 -9.57
CA PRO A 61 13.44 8.88 -10.90
C PRO A 61 14.04 7.47 -10.93
N ASP A 62 14.92 7.15 -9.99
CA ASP A 62 15.59 5.84 -9.90
C ASP A 62 14.79 4.79 -9.10
N SER A 63 13.67 5.19 -8.50
CA SER A 63 12.83 4.32 -7.68
C SER A 63 11.98 3.42 -8.57
N LYS A 64 12.34 2.14 -8.66
CA LYS A 64 11.55 1.15 -9.39
C LYS A 64 10.55 0.46 -8.46
N VAL A 65 9.29 0.84 -8.58
CA VAL A 65 8.16 0.14 -7.95
C VAL A 65 7.98 -1.21 -8.66
N MET A 66 8.12 -2.30 -7.92
CA MET A 66 7.85 -3.65 -8.41
C MET A 66 6.37 -4.00 -8.35
N ASP A 67 5.71 -3.65 -7.24
CA ASP A 67 4.32 -4.02 -7.01
C ASP A 67 3.59 -2.96 -6.18
N VAL A 68 2.27 -2.89 -6.36
CA VAL A 68 1.38 -2.03 -5.60
C VAL A 68 0.19 -2.83 -5.10
N VAL A 69 0.15 -3.01 -3.77
CA VAL A 69 -0.90 -3.78 -3.11
C VAL A 69 -1.85 -2.83 -2.38
N VAL A 70 -3.15 -3.01 -2.55
CA VAL A 70 -4.18 -2.27 -1.80
C VAL A 70 -5.07 -3.20 -0.98
N HIS A 71 -5.44 -2.80 0.23
CA HIS A 71 -6.40 -3.53 1.05
C HIS A 71 -7.22 -2.61 1.97
N SER A 72 -8.52 -2.86 2.07
CA SER A 72 -9.45 -2.13 2.96
C SER A 72 -9.97 -2.96 4.15
N GLY A 73 -9.45 -4.18 4.33
CA GLY A 73 -9.90 -5.09 5.38
C GLY A 73 -8.86 -6.14 5.76
N PRO A 74 -9.15 -6.94 6.81
CA PRO A 74 -8.23 -7.97 7.27
C PRO A 74 -8.03 -9.03 6.18
N ARG A 75 -6.77 -9.44 5.97
CA ARG A 75 -6.47 -10.56 5.07
C ARG A 75 -7.19 -11.81 5.56
N MET A 76 -7.79 -12.57 4.63
CA MET A 76 -8.39 -13.87 4.95
C MET A 76 -7.28 -14.84 5.38
N GLY A 77 -7.10 -14.97 6.69
CA GLY A 77 -6.10 -15.84 7.30
C GLY A 77 -6.06 -15.64 8.81
N SER A 78 -6.52 -16.63 9.55
CA SER A 78 -6.46 -16.79 11.02
C SER A 78 -7.31 -15.88 11.92
N PHE A 79 -7.43 -14.56 11.68
CA PHE A 79 -8.05 -13.66 12.69
C PHE A 79 -9.33 -12.93 12.26
N ALA A 80 -9.63 -12.85 10.97
CA ALA A 80 -10.78 -12.10 10.45
C ALA A 80 -12.16 -12.68 10.84
N ALA A 81 -12.23 -13.95 11.23
CA ALA A 81 -13.45 -14.64 11.65
C ALA A 81 -13.57 -14.83 13.16
N SER A 82 -12.63 -14.28 13.95
CA SER A 82 -12.69 -14.43 15.40
C SER A 82 -13.78 -13.50 15.95
N ASP A 83 -14.79 -14.05 16.62
CA ASP A 83 -15.78 -13.27 17.40
C ASP A 83 -15.14 -12.41 18.52
N ARG A 84 -13.82 -12.56 18.74
CA ARG A 84 -13.03 -11.83 19.74
C ARG A 84 -12.62 -10.43 19.32
N VAL A 85 -13.22 -9.88 18.28
CA VAL A 85 -12.94 -8.52 17.85
C VAL A 85 -13.85 -7.61 18.65
N PRO A 86 -13.32 -6.87 19.63
CA PRO A 86 -14.17 -6.12 20.55
C PRO A 86 -14.89 -4.95 19.87
N PHE A 87 -14.47 -4.53 18.68
CA PHE A 87 -15.04 -3.37 17.99
C PHE A 87 -15.24 -3.66 16.49
N ARG A 88 -16.50 -3.78 16.07
CA ARG A 88 -16.88 -3.62 14.66
C ARG A 88 -16.80 -2.11 14.35
N THR A 89 -15.76 -1.70 13.64
CA THR A 89 -15.72 -0.35 13.06
C THR A 89 -16.76 -0.23 11.97
N ALA A 90 -17.47 0.89 11.99
CA ALA A 90 -18.35 1.30 10.91
C ALA A 90 -17.55 1.35 9.59
N ARG A 91 -18.21 1.08 8.45
CA ARG A 91 -17.53 0.95 7.15
C ARG A 91 -16.81 2.24 6.75
N GLU A 92 -17.41 3.36 7.07
CA GLU A 92 -16.92 4.72 6.88
C GLU A 92 -15.61 5.02 7.64
N ASN A 93 -15.32 4.27 8.71
CA ASN A 93 -14.13 4.43 9.54
C ASN A 93 -13.01 3.44 9.18
N ARG A 94 -13.12 2.75 8.04
CA ARG A 94 -12.10 1.80 7.58
C ARG A 94 -10.88 2.54 7.05
N LEU A 95 -9.71 1.97 7.29
CA LEU A 95 -8.49 2.34 6.60
C LEU A 95 -8.35 1.52 5.31
N VAL A 96 -7.99 2.23 4.25
CA VAL A 96 -7.41 1.67 3.04
C VAL A 96 -5.90 1.78 3.17
N THR A 97 -5.21 0.65 3.12
CA THR A 97 -3.76 0.62 3.08
C THR A 97 -3.30 0.39 1.66
N ILE A 98 -2.31 1.18 1.23
CA ILE A 98 -1.64 1.05 -0.06
C ILE A 98 -0.17 0.82 0.21
N THR A 99 0.38 -0.27 -0.31
CA THR A 99 1.79 -0.65 -0.13
C THR A 99 2.49 -0.59 -1.47
N LEU A 100 3.50 0.29 -1.58
CA LEU A 100 4.41 0.32 -2.72
C LEU A 100 5.64 -0.54 -2.39
N GLN A 101 5.85 -1.60 -3.16
CA GLN A 101 7.03 -2.46 -3.04
C GLN A 101 8.07 -2.03 -4.07
N PHE A 102 9.32 -1.92 -3.64
CA PHE A 102 10.43 -1.49 -4.49
C PHE A 102 11.38 -2.64 -4.78
N HIS A 103 12.08 -2.58 -5.91
CA HIS A 103 13.08 -3.58 -6.26
C HIS A 103 14.23 -3.65 -5.27
N LEU A 104 14.65 -2.48 -4.79
CA LEU A 104 15.70 -2.30 -3.78
C LEU A 104 15.20 -1.22 -2.82
N GLY A 105 14.84 -1.61 -1.59
CA GLY A 105 14.39 -0.66 -0.57
C GLY A 105 13.29 -1.20 0.33
N TYR A 106 12.99 -0.43 1.37
CA TYR A 106 11.85 -0.69 2.24
C TYR A 106 10.54 -0.31 1.53
N PRO A 107 9.45 -1.07 1.73
CA PRO A 107 8.16 -0.69 1.18
C PRO A 107 7.66 0.61 1.79
N LEU A 108 6.94 1.40 0.99
CA LEU A 108 6.20 2.57 1.48
C LEU A 108 4.75 2.16 1.73
N VAL A 109 4.27 2.43 2.95
CA VAL A 109 2.90 2.08 3.36
C VAL A 109 2.10 3.34 3.62
N PHE A 110 1.04 3.54 2.85
CA PHE A 110 0.07 4.62 3.03
C PHE A 110 -1.14 4.07 3.77
N CYS A 111 -1.50 4.69 4.88
CA CYS A 111 -2.73 4.42 5.62
C CYS A 111 -3.71 5.57 5.36
N VAL A 112 -4.75 5.30 4.58
CA VAL A 112 -5.71 6.30 4.10
C VAL A 112 -7.08 6.02 4.72
N PRO A 113 -7.64 6.91 5.56
CA PRO A 113 -9.03 6.81 5.96
C PRO A 113 -9.94 6.79 4.75
N GLN A 114 -10.89 5.85 4.71
CA GLN A 114 -11.84 5.77 3.60
C GLN A 114 -12.65 7.06 3.45
N SER A 115 -12.93 7.77 4.55
CA SER A 115 -13.56 9.10 4.55
C SER A 115 -12.78 10.12 3.70
N THR A 116 -11.44 10.06 3.68
CA THR A 116 -10.60 10.92 2.84
C THR A 116 -10.87 10.68 1.36
N ILE A 117 -11.01 9.42 0.93
CA ILE A 117 -11.33 9.05 -0.46
C ILE A 117 -12.77 9.47 -0.79
N ASN A 118 -13.71 9.22 0.12
CA ASN A 118 -15.13 9.51 -0.08
C ASN A 118 -15.40 11.00 -0.38
N ASN A 119 -14.60 11.91 0.16
CA ASN A 119 -14.71 13.34 -0.13
C ASN A 119 -14.60 13.65 -1.63
N PHE A 120 -13.89 12.82 -2.38
CA PHE A 120 -13.68 12.98 -3.82
C PHE A 120 -14.62 12.12 -4.67
N MET A 121 -15.42 11.24 -4.08
CA MET A 121 -16.32 10.34 -4.81
C MET A 121 -17.67 10.99 -5.18
N ASN A 122 -17.97 12.19 -4.66
CA ASN A 122 -19.23 12.90 -4.93
C ASN A 122 -19.26 13.59 -6.31
N SER A 123 -18.19 13.48 -7.10
CA SER A 123 -18.13 13.96 -8.48
C SER A 123 -19.05 13.16 -9.41
N LYS A 124 -19.46 13.79 -10.52
CA LYS A 124 -20.13 13.07 -11.60
C LYS A 124 -19.17 12.01 -12.14
N SER A 125 -19.65 10.77 -12.22
CA SER A 125 -18.90 9.67 -12.81
C SER A 125 -18.67 9.93 -14.30
N ARG A 126 -17.50 9.55 -14.78
CA ARG A 126 -17.07 9.65 -16.18
C ARG A 126 -16.87 8.24 -16.74
N GLU A 127 -17.38 8.01 -17.94
CA GLU A 127 -17.05 6.79 -18.67
C GLU A 127 -15.67 6.89 -19.33
N VAL A 128 -14.84 5.88 -19.12
CA VAL A 128 -13.53 5.76 -19.77
C VAL A 128 -13.39 4.42 -20.47
N SER A 129 -12.69 4.43 -21.60
CA SER A 129 -12.38 3.21 -22.35
C SER A 129 -11.06 2.57 -21.90
N LYS A 130 -10.14 3.41 -21.41
CA LYS A 130 -8.87 3.01 -20.81
C LYS A 130 -8.67 3.78 -19.51
N LEU A 131 -8.22 3.08 -18.47
CA LEU A 131 -7.92 3.69 -17.17
C LEU A 131 -6.77 4.70 -17.28
N SER A 132 -5.83 4.52 -18.22
CA SER A 132 -4.76 5.49 -18.47
C SER A 132 -5.27 6.91 -18.79
N GLU A 133 -6.47 7.04 -19.35
CA GLU A 133 -7.11 8.34 -19.62
C GLU A 133 -7.51 9.10 -18.34
N CYS A 134 -7.45 8.45 -17.18
CA CYS A 134 -7.81 9.04 -15.90
C CYS A 134 -6.68 9.87 -15.30
N MET A 135 -5.43 9.65 -15.74
CA MET A 135 -4.25 10.33 -15.20
C MET A 135 -4.33 11.85 -15.34
N GLU A 136 -4.82 12.34 -16.49
CA GLU A 136 -4.95 13.79 -16.79
C GLU A 136 -5.92 14.52 -15.85
N GLN A 137 -6.85 13.79 -15.22
CA GLN A 137 -7.85 14.33 -14.29
C GLN A 137 -7.61 13.83 -12.86
N GLY A 138 -6.48 13.16 -12.63
CA GLY A 138 -6.10 12.66 -11.32
C GLY A 138 -5.85 13.81 -10.36
N ILE A 139 -6.32 13.66 -9.13
CA ILE A 139 -6.10 14.63 -8.05
C ILE A 139 -4.70 14.38 -7.47
N PRO A 140 -3.78 15.36 -7.53
CA PRO A 140 -2.42 15.22 -7.00
C PRO A 140 -2.41 14.93 -5.50
N TRP A 141 -1.41 14.16 -5.03
CA TRP A 141 -1.26 13.77 -3.63
C TRP A 141 -1.32 14.97 -2.68
N GLU A 142 -0.72 16.09 -3.06
CA GLU A 142 -0.64 17.33 -2.27
C GLU A 142 -2.03 17.86 -1.91
N ASN A 143 -3.04 17.55 -2.72
CA ASN A 143 -4.41 18.02 -2.55
C ASN A 143 -5.29 17.09 -1.70
N TRP A 144 -4.96 15.78 -1.61
CA TRP A 144 -5.82 14.80 -0.92
C TRP A 144 -5.11 13.97 0.15
N GLY A 145 -3.82 13.71 -0.02
CA GLY A 145 -3.01 12.87 0.86
C GLY A 145 -2.83 13.46 2.26
N PRO A 146 -2.21 14.65 2.42
CA PRO A 146 -1.94 15.26 3.72
C PRO A 146 -3.18 15.51 4.60
N GLN A 147 -4.39 15.52 4.02
CA GLN A 147 -5.65 15.81 4.72
C GLN A 147 -6.21 14.63 5.53
N GLY A 148 -5.38 13.67 5.91
CA GLY A 148 -5.79 12.54 6.75
C GLY A 148 -5.07 11.23 6.46
N SER A 149 -4.31 11.16 5.38
CA SER A 149 -3.47 9.99 5.10
C SER A 149 -2.16 10.08 5.86
N SER A 150 -1.68 8.94 6.34
CA SER A 150 -0.34 8.82 6.92
C SER A 150 0.55 7.97 6.03
N MET A 151 1.81 8.36 5.88
CA MET A 151 2.84 7.60 5.18
C MET A 151 3.81 7.02 6.20
N ILE A 152 4.13 5.74 6.04
CA ILE A 152 5.05 5.00 6.91
C ILE A 152 6.18 4.48 6.03
N THR A 153 7.41 4.89 6.37
CA THR A 153 8.63 4.63 5.58
C THR A 153 9.49 3.52 6.17
N ASP A 154 9.33 3.23 7.46
CA ASP A 154 10.23 2.35 8.23
C ASP A 154 9.60 0.97 8.46
N VAL A 155 9.08 0.37 7.40
CA VAL A 155 8.45 -0.96 7.45
C VAL A 155 9.45 -2.00 6.98
N ALA A 156 9.72 -3.03 7.79
CA ALA A 156 10.58 -4.12 7.34
C ALA A 156 9.93 -4.86 6.16
N ILE A 157 10.76 -5.35 5.22
CA ILE A 157 10.31 -5.96 3.95
C ILE A 157 9.33 -7.14 4.17
N LEU A 158 9.40 -7.80 5.32
CA LEU A 158 8.58 -8.98 5.68
C LEU A 158 7.33 -8.64 6.51
N ASP A 159 7.13 -7.38 6.90
CA ASP A 159 6.04 -7.02 7.78
C ASP A 159 4.77 -6.77 6.96
N GLY A 160 3.76 -7.62 7.15
CA GLY A 160 2.42 -7.35 6.66
C GLY A 160 1.78 -6.22 7.46
N CYS A 161 1.29 -5.15 6.79
CA CYS A 161 0.30 -4.27 7.41
C CYS A 161 -1.06 -4.96 7.35
N TYR A 162 -1.72 -5.06 8.50
CA TYR A 162 -3.08 -5.52 8.63
C TYR A 162 -3.95 -4.33 9.02
N THR A 163 -5.04 -4.12 8.28
CA THR A 163 -6.03 -3.11 8.66
C THR A 163 -7.07 -3.72 9.59
N TRP A 164 -7.11 -3.20 10.81
CA TRP A 164 -8.14 -3.48 11.80
C TRP A 164 -8.99 -2.24 12.03
N GLY A 165 -10.08 -2.11 11.29
CA GLY A 165 -10.95 -0.95 11.39
C GLY A 165 -10.23 0.34 11.06
N SER A 166 -10.05 1.19 12.08
CA SER A 166 -9.35 2.49 11.97
C SER A 166 -7.87 2.41 12.35
N ARG A 167 -7.29 1.21 12.47
CA ARG A 167 -5.88 0.98 12.85
C ARG A 167 -5.17 0.14 11.80
N CYS A 168 -3.92 0.48 11.46
CA CYS A 168 -3.00 -0.45 10.81
C CYS A 168 -2.11 -1.05 11.91
N ILE A 169 -1.94 -2.37 11.87
CA ILE A 169 -1.06 -3.14 12.74
C ILE A 169 -0.01 -3.77 11.86
N PHE A 170 1.25 -3.55 12.19
CA PHE A 170 2.38 -4.21 11.54
C PHE A 170 2.73 -5.44 12.36
N GLU A 171 2.64 -6.61 11.75
CA GLU A 171 3.22 -7.81 12.34
C GLU A 171 4.71 -7.74 12.10
N SER A 172 5.44 -7.23 13.09
CA SER A 172 6.89 -7.29 13.06
C SER A 172 7.28 -8.74 13.18
N THR A 173 7.74 -9.34 12.08
CA THR A 173 8.55 -10.55 12.17
C THR A 173 9.91 -10.14 12.69
N ARG A 174 9.96 -9.74 13.97
CA ARG A 174 11.16 -10.01 14.75
C ARG A 174 11.33 -11.52 14.67
N GLN A 175 12.12 -11.99 13.72
CA GLN A 175 13.07 -13.02 14.06
C GLN A 175 13.60 -12.55 15.41
N ALA A 176 13.30 -13.31 16.45
CA ALA A 176 14.10 -13.28 17.64
C ALA A 176 15.51 -13.59 17.16
N SER A 177 16.23 -12.56 16.71
CA SER A 177 17.63 -12.45 16.95
C SER A 177 17.70 -12.65 18.45
N ARG A 178 17.96 -13.91 18.84
CA ARG A 178 18.79 -14.20 20.00
C ARG A 178 19.81 -13.09 19.97
N THR A 179 19.66 -12.17 20.90
CA THR A 179 20.74 -11.29 21.31
C THR A 179 21.83 -12.28 21.70
N VAL A 180 22.71 -12.60 20.74
CA VAL A 180 24.06 -13.02 21.07
C VAL A 180 24.55 -11.82 21.85
N SER A 181 24.57 -11.99 23.17
CA SER A 181 25.03 -10.96 24.08
C SER A 181 26.40 -10.54 23.57
N GLU A 182 26.69 -9.24 23.58
CA GLU A 182 28.01 -8.69 23.26
C GLU A 182 29.14 -9.33 24.10
N LYS A 183 28.78 -10.09 25.15
CA LYS A 183 29.66 -10.95 25.94
C LYS A 183 30.14 -12.22 25.23
N ASP A 184 29.41 -12.74 24.24
CA ASP A 184 29.79 -13.96 23.50
C ASP A 184 30.74 -13.67 22.32
N LEU A 185 30.92 -12.41 21.93
CA LEU A 185 31.89 -11.97 20.92
C LEU A 185 33.24 -11.53 21.51
N LEU A 186 33.37 -11.44 22.83
CA LEU A 186 34.60 -11.05 23.52
C LEU A 186 35.47 -12.23 23.99
N LEU A 187 35.10 -13.48 23.69
CA LEU A 187 35.91 -14.67 24.04
C LEU A 187 36.74 -15.26 22.88
N SER A 188 36.81 -14.61 21.72
CA SER A 188 37.65 -15.08 20.60
C SER A 188 38.86 -14.20 20.28
N ALA A 189 39.09 -13.12 21.02
CA ALA A 189 40.20 -12.19 20.75
C ALA A 189 41.04 -11.92 22.00
N THR A 190 41.60 -12.97 22.61
CA THR A 190 42.72 -12.82 23.56
C THR A 190 43.42 -14.16 23.79
N SER A 191 44.22 -14.59 22.81
CA SER A 191 45.44 -15.40 22.98
C SER A 191 46.02 -15.57 21.58
N THR A 192 47.04 -14.83 21.18
CA THR A 192 48.42 -15.21 21.48
C THR A 192 49.35 -14.00 21.39
N SER A 193 50.17 -13.85 22.41
CA SER A 193 51.31 -12.97 22.42
C SER A 193 52.60 -13.79 22.62
N PHE A 194 53.63 -13.38 21.90
CA PHE A 194 55.06 -13.43 22.23
C PHE A 194 55.98 -14.58 21.79
N HIS A 195 57.11 -14.10 21.25
CA HIS A 195 58.46 -14.66 21.07
C HIS A 195 58.65 -15.66 19.91
N SER A 196 59.64 -15.46 19.02
CA SER A 196 61.07 -15.35 19.38
C SER A 196 61.92 -14.49 18.43
N ASN A 197 62.85 -13.75 19.04
CA ASN A 197 64.08 -13.23 18.45
C ASN A 197 65.07 -14.38 18.15
N GLY A 198 65.93 -14.17 17.16
CA GLY A 198 67.37 -14.44 17.27
C GLY A 198 67.88 -15.84 16.89
N GLY A 199 68.57 -15.89 15.74
CA GLY A 199 69.43 -16.97 15.28
C GLY A 199 70.05 -16.60 13.95
#